data_AF-A0A6V7VUM9-F1
#
_entry.id   AF-A0A6V7VUM9-F1
#
_cell.length_a   1.000
_cell.length_b   1.000
_cell.length_c   1.000
_cell.angle_alpha   90.00
_cell.angle_beta   90.00
_cell.angle_gamma   90.00
#
_symmetry.space_group_name_H-M   'P 1'
#
loop_
_entity.id
_entity.type
_entity.pdbx_description
1 polymer ?
#
loop_
_entity_poly.entity_id
_entity_poly.type
_entity_poly.pdbx_seq_one_letter_code
_entity_poly.pdbx_strand_id
1 'polypeptide(L)'
;MVFAWLFLIPGAILSARFLHHRNQREPLELFGIQLWFQIHRLANSLAFLFVIISFLCIYSALDGFWIGPRFSNRSEQNFSTQSLHALFGILSIFICTGDENS
;
A
#
# COMPACT_ATOMS: atom_id res chain seq x y z
N MET A 1 6.21 -7.20 0.61
CA MET A 1 6.41 -5.73 0.55
C MET A 1 6.92 -5.28 -0.81
N VAL A 2 8.12 -5.71 -1.24
CA VAL A 2 8.73 -5.24 -2.51
C VAL A 2 7.83 -5.45 -3.72
N PHE A 3 7.23 -6.64 -3.88
CA PHE A 3 6.34 -6.92 -5.00
C PHE A 3 5.12 -5.98 -5.04
N ALA A 4 4.47 -5.77 -3.90
CA ALA A 4 3.33 -4.87 -3.78
C ALA A 4 3.71 -3.42 -4.13
N TRP A 5 4.84 -2.95 -3.59
CA TRP A 5 5.31 -1.57 -3.78
C TRP A 5 5.85 -1.27 -5.18
N LEU A 6 6.46 -2.25 -5.86
CA LEU A 6 7.08 -2.03 -7.17
C LEU A 6 6.17 -2.40 -8.35
N PHE A 7 5.20 -3.29 -8.16
CA PHE A 7 4.35 -3.77 -9.26
C PHE A 7 2.88 -3.41 -9.06
N LEU A 8 2.30 -3.71 -7.90
CA LEU A 8 0.86 -3.52 -7.68
C LEU A 8 0.50 -2.03 -7.54
N ILE A 9 1.21 -1.28 -6.69
CA ILE A 9 0.93 0.15 -6.48
C ILE A 9 1.19 0.96 -7.77
N PRO A 10 2.34 0.86 -8.45
CA PRO A 10 2.54 1.56 -9.72
C PRO A 10 1.57 1.09 -10.79
N GLY A 11 1.25 -0.20 -10.84
CA GLY A 11 0.23 -0.74 -11.74
C GLY A 11 -1.15 -0.11 -11.55
N ALA A 12 -1.58 0.10 -10.29
CA ALA A 12 -2.83 0.78 -9.95
C ALA A 12 -2.81 2.27 -10.36
N ILE A 13 -1.69 2.96 -10.19
CA ILE A 13 -1.54 4.36 -10.61
C ILE A 13 -1.55 4.47 -12.13
N LEU A 14 -0.82 3.58 -12.82
CA LEU A 14 -0.76 3.55 -14.28
C LEU A 14 -2.12 3.19 -14.88
N SER A 15 -2.90 2.29 -14.26
CA SER A 15 -4.26 2.00 -14.73
C SER A 15 -5.17 3.21 -14.61
N ALA A 16 -5.13 3.91 -13.48
CA ALA A 16 -5.90 5.13 -13.26
C ALA A 16 -5.51 6.29 -14.19
N ARG A 17 -4.27 6.35 -14.68
CA ARG A 17 -3.84 7.39 -15.63
C ARG A 17 -4.04 6.99 -17.09
N PHE A 18 -3.47 5.87 -17.50
CA PHE A 18 -3.40 5.49 -18.91
C PHE A 18 -4.66 4.78 -19.38
N LEU A 19 -5.18 3.82 -18.61
CA LEU A 19 -6.42 3.15 -19.01
C LEU A 19 -7.63 4.06 -18.87
N HIS A 20 -7.67 4.95 -17.88
CA HIS A 20 -8.70 5.98 -17.80
C HIS A 20 -8.69 6.90 -19.03
N HIS A 21 -7.52 7.39 -19.46
CA HIS A 21 -7.44 8.24 -20.66
C HIS A 21 -7.81 7.47 -21.94
N ARG A 22 -7.43 6.19 -22.04
CA ARG A 22 -7.87 5.33 -23.15
C ARG A 22 -9.39 5.13 -23.15
N ASN A 23 -9.99 4.96 -21.98
CA ASN A 23 -11.43 4.78 -21.80
C ASN A 23 -12.25 6.00 -22.29
N GLN A 24 -11.68 7.21 -22.23
CA GLN A 24 -12.31 8.41 -22.79
C GLN A 24 -12.41 8.39 -24.33
N ARG A 25 -11.55 7.61 -24.99
CA ARG A 25 -11.55 7.45 -26.46
C ARG A 25 -12.35 6.23 -26.91
N GLU A 26 -12.17 5.11 -26.22
CA GLU A 26 -12.89 3.86 -26.45
C GLU A 26 -13.34 3.30 -25.10
N PRO A 27 -14.63 3.44 -24.74
CA PRO A 27 -15.11 2.96 -23.45
C PRO A 27 -15.04 1.44 -23.39
N LEU A 28 -14.20 0.93 -22.49
CA LEU A 28 -14.12 -0.48 -22.12
C LEU A 28 -14.74 -0.67 -20.74
N GLU A 29 -15.93 -1.25 -20.74
CA GLU A 29 -16.66 -1.61 -19.54
C GLU A 29 -16.75 -3.13 -19.42
N LEU A 30 -16.53 -3.62 -18.21
CA LEU A 30 -16.73 -5.02 -17.86
C LEU A 30 -17.78 -5.05 -16.76
N PHE A 31 -18.90 -5.75 -16.99
CA PHE A 31 -20.03 -5.80 -16.05
C PHE A 31 -20.60 -4.42 -15.66
N GLY A 32 -20.59 -3.45 -16.60
CA GLY A 32 -21.13 -2.10 -16.37
C GLY A 32 -20.27 -1.21 -15.46
N ILE A 33 -19.03 -1.62 -15.17
CA ILE A 33 -18.04 -0.82 -14.46
C ILE A 33 -16.83 -0.64 -15.37
N GLN A 34 -16.27 0.56 -15.39
CA GLN A 34 -15.11 0.89 -16.21
C GLN A 34 -13.90 0.00 -15.83
N LEU A 35 -13.29 -0.62 -16.84
CA LEU A 35 -12.23 -1.62 -16.63
C LEU A 35 -11.04 -1.07 -15.84
N TRP A 36 -10.66 0.20 -16.11
CA TRP A 36 -9.56 0.85 -15.40
C TRP A 36 -9.82 0.93 -13.89
N PHE A 37 -11.07 1.17 -13.49
CA PHE A 37 -11.47 1.29 -12.09
C PHE A 37 -11.45 -0.07 -11.41
N GLN A 38 -11.89 -1.13 -12.10
CA GLN A 38 -11.77 -2.49 -11.56
C GLN A 38 -10.32 -2.91 -11.34
N ILE A 39 -9.44 -2.64 -12.32
CA ILE A 39 -8.01 -2.94 -12.21
C ILE A 39 -7.36 -2.13 -11.09
N HIS A 40 -7.69 -0.83 -11.00
CA HIS A 40 -7.19 0.04 -9.94
C HIS A 40 -7.57 -0.49 -8.55
N ARG A 41 -8.85 -0.77 -8.33
CA ARG A 41 -9.35 -1.30 -7.06
C ARG A 41 -8.71 -2.66 -6.74
N LEU A 42 -8.68 -3.59 -7.69
CA LEU A 42 -8.11 -4.93 -7.49
C LEU A 42 -6.62 -4.85 -7.12
N ALA A 43 -5.84 -4.04 -7.85
CA ALA A 43 -4.42 -3.87 -7.59
C ALA A 43 -4.15 -3.23 -6.22
N ASN A 44 -4.92 -2.22 -5.82
CA ASN A 44 -4.81 -1.61 -4.49
C ASN A 44 -5.21 -2.56 -3.36
N SER A 45 -6.34 -3.28 -3.48
CA SER A 45 -6.76 -4.25 -2.46
C SER A 45 -5.75 -5.39 -2.30
N LEU A 46 -5.18 -5.89 -3.41
CA LEU A 46 -4.10 -6.88 -3.35
C LEU A 46 -2.82 -6.30 -2.73
N ALA A 47 -2.42 -5.09 -3.11
CA ALA A 47 -1.26 -4.43 -2.53
C ALA A 47 -1.39 -4.30 -1.02
N PHE A 48 -2.56 -3.85 -0.55
CA PHE A 48 -2.89 -3.73 0.86
C PHE A 48 -2.79 -5.08 1.60
N LEU A 49 -3.37 -6.14 1.06
CA LEU A 49 -3.30 -7.49 1.62
C LEU A 49 -1.85 -7.97 1.75
N PHE A 50 -1.05 -7.84 0.70
CA PHE A 50 0.36 -8.22 0.72
C PHE A 50 1.18 -7.40 1.73
N VAL A 51 0.86 -6.12 1.89
CA VAL A 51 1.49 -5.22 2.85
C VAL A 51 1.17 -5.67 4.28
N ILE A 52 -0.09 -5.97 4.61
CA ILE A 52 -0.47 -6.50 5.94
C ILE A 52 0.23 -7.82 6.23
N ILE A 53 0.18 -8.78 5.29
CA ILE A 53 0.81 -10.10 5.48
C ILE A 53 2.32 -9.95 5.72
N SER A 54 2.97 -9.06 4.97
CA SER A 54 4.40 -8.80 5.14
C SER A 54 4.69 -8.16 6.50
N PHE A 55 3.86 -7.21 6.93
CA PHE A 55 3.98 -6.59 8.24
C PHE A 55 3.84 -7.62 9.37
N LEU A 56 2.81 -8.47 9.31
CA LEU A 56 2.60 -9.55 10.29
C LEU A 56 3.77 -10.53 10.30
N CYS A 57 4.32 -10.89 9.13
CA CYS A 57 5.48 -11.77 9.04
C CYS A 57 6.71 -11.16 9.74
N ILE A 58 7.00 -9.88 9.48
CA ILE A 58 8.12 -9.18 10.15
C ILE A 58 7.86 -9.05 11.65
N TYR A 59 6.64 -8.70 12.05
CA TYR A 59 6.26 -8.56 13.45
C TYR A 59 6.41 -9.89 14.21
N SER A 60 5.96 -11.00 13.62
CA SER A 60 6.14 -12.35 14.18
C SER A 60 7.61 -12.77 14.22
N ALA A 61 8.41 -12.43 13.20
CA ALA A 61 9.85 -12.72 13.19
C ALA A 61 10.65 -11.97 14.27
N LEU A 62 10.04 -10.93 14.85
CA LEU A 62 10.61 -10.12 15.93
C LEU A 62 9.96 -10.42 17.28
N ASP A 63 9.29 -11.56 17.42
CA ASP A 63 8.57 -11.97 18.64
C ASP A 63 7.54 -10.93 19.13
N GLY A 64 6.92 -10.21 18.18
CA GLY A 64 5.98 -9.13 18.47
C GLY A 64 6.63 -7.82 18.92
N PHE A 65 7.93 -7.64 18.71
CA PHE A 65 8.60 -6.39 19.03
C PHE A 65 8.45 -5.35 17.91
N TRP A 66 7.78 -4.24 18.21
CA TRP A 66 7.70 -3.06 17.34
C TRP A 66 9.05 -2.29 17.27
N ILE A 67 9.65 -2.18 16.08
CA ILE A 67 10.95 -1.48 15.89
C ILE A 67 10.79 0.03 15.61
N GLY A 68 9.58 0.50 15.31
CA GLY A 68 9.34 1.91 15.06
C GLY A 68 9.51 2.79 16.31
N PRO A 69 9.25 4.10 16.18
CA PRO A 69 9.53 5.05 17.24
C PRO A 69 8.73 4.72 18.50
N ARG A 70 9.36 4.85 19.67
CA ARG A 70 8.73 4.64 20.98
C ARG A 70 9.16 5.73 21.95
N PHE A 71 8.26 6.11 22.85
CA PHE A 71 8.53 7.12 23.89
C PHE A 71 9.69 6.72 24.84
N SER A 72 9.94 5.42 25.00
CA SER A 72 11.03 4.88 25.83
C SER A 72 12.41 4.92 25.16
N ASN A 73 12.46 5.09 23.85
CA ASN A 73 13.71 5.01 23.08
C ASN A 73 14.43 6.35 23.06
N ARG A 74 15.76 6.32 22.96
CA ARG A 74 16.56 7.53 22.74
C ARG A 74 16.26 8.12 21.36
N SER A 75 16.44 9.43 21.22
CA SER A 75 16.23 10.17 19.96
C SER A 75 16.92 9.50 18.77
N GLU A 76 18.20 9.13 18.90
CA GLU A 76 18.98 8.46 17.85
C GLU A 76 18.36 7.14 17.37
N GLN A 77 17.73 6.37 18.27
CA GLN A 77 17.07 5.11 17.91
C GLN A 77 15.75 5.34 17.19
N ASN A 78 14.98 6.37 17.60
CA ASN A 78 13.72 6.76 16.96
C ASN A 78 13.94 7.33 15.54
N PHE A 79 15.07 8.01 15.31
CA PHE A 79 15.44 8.53 13.99
C PHE A 79 16.33 7.58 13.17
N SER A 80 16.52 6.35 13.64
CA SER A 80 17.24 5.35 12.86
C SER A 80 16.46 4.99 11.58
N THR A 81 17.18 4.64 10.52
CA THR A 81 16.58 4.27 9.22
C THR A 81 15.53 3.17 9.36
N GLN A 82 15.78 2.18 10.21
CA GLN A 82 14.87 1.06 10.45
C GLN A 82 13.59 1.50 11.18
N SER A 83 13.72 2.40 12.17
CA SER A 83 12.59 2.92 12.93
C SER A 83 11.69 3.81 12.05
N LEU A 84 12.31 4.70 11.26
CA LEU A 84 11.59 5.52 10.30
C LEU A 84 10.93 4.69 9.20
N HIS A 85 11.61 3.66 8.67
CA HIS A 85 11.03 2.75 7.69
C HIS A 85 9.77 2.05 8.23
N ALA A 86 9.80 1.58 9.48
CA ALA A 86 8.64 0.98 10.13
C ALA A 86 7.50 1.99 10.33
N LEU A 87 7.82 3.23 10.72
CA LEU A 87 6.84 4.32 10.87
C LEU A 87 6.14 4.64 9.54
N PHE A 88 6.91 4.88 8.47
CA PHE A 88 6.35 5.15 7.15
C PHE A 88 5.54 3.96 6.61
N GLY A 89 6.00 2.74 6.89
CA GLY A 89 5.27 1.52 6.57
C GLY A 89 3.88 1.50 7.22
N ILE A 90 3.77 1.73 8.52
CA ILE A 90 2.47 1.69 9.20
C ILE A 90 1.58 2.88 8.82
N LEU A 91 2.16 4.07 8.63
CA LEU A 91 1.42 5.24 8.17
C LEU A 91 0.81 5.01 6.79
N SER A 92 1.54 4.36 5.88
CA SER A 92 1.02 4.01 4.56
C SER A 92 -0.19 3.07 4.63
N ILE A 93 -0.19 2.12 5.57
CA ILE A 93 -1.34 1.23 5.81
C ILE A 93 -2.56 2.04 6.26
N PHE A 94 -2.38 2.95 7.23
CA PHE A 94 -3.47 3.80 7.72
C PHE A 94 -4.07 4.69 6.64
N ILE A 95 -3.23 5.30 5.79
CA ILE A 95 -3.68 6.13 4.67
C ILE A 95 -4.47 5.27 3.68
N CYS A 96 -3.97 4.09 3.31
CA CYS A 96 -4.67 3.18 2.41
C CYS A 96 -6.04 2.73 2.96
N THR A 97 -6.17 2.45 4.26
CA THR A 97 -7.47 2.13 4.86
C THR A 97 -8.42 3.32 4.94
N GLY A 98 -7.89 4.54 5.08
CA GLY A 98 -8.71 5.75 5.14
C GLY A 98 -9.41 6.06 3.82
N ASP A 99 -8.76 5.71 2.69
CA ASP A 99 -9.26 5.94 1.33
C ASP A 99 -10.43 5.00 0.96
N GLU A 100 -10.56 3.83 1.60
CA GLU A 100 -11.69 2.91 1.35
C GLU A 100 -13.00 3.33 2.05
N ASN A 101 -12.95 4.29 2.98
CA ASN A 101 -14.08 4.75 3.80
C ASN A 101 -14.65 6.13 3.40
N SER A 102 -14.13 6.77 2.34
CA SER A 102 -14.63 8.05 1.79
C SER A 102 -15.30 7.88 0.44
#